data_AF-A0A3A1XX46-F1
#
_entry.id   AF-A0A3A1XX46-F1
#
_cell.length_a   1.000
_cell.length_b   1.000
_cell.length_c   1.000
_cell.angle_alpha   90.00
_cell.angle_beta   90.00
_cell.angle_gamma   90.00
#
_symmetry.space_group_name_H-M   'P 1'
#
loop_
_entity.id
_entity.type
_entity.pdbx_description
1 polymer ?
#
loop_
_entity_poly.entity_id
_entity_poly.type
_entity_poly.pdbx_seq_one_letter_code
_entity_poly.pdbx_strand_id
1 'polypeptide(L)' 'MRIGLLNERIMLLKTSVEVDDIGNHKIKWSKYYECYATVSAE' A
#
# COMPACT_ATOMS: atom_id res chain seq x y z
N MET A 1 -1.87 17.13 -13.83
CA MET A 1 -1.06 15.91 -13.64
C MET A 1 -0.14 15.75 -14.84
N ARG A 2 1.18 15.59 -14.63
CA ARG A 2 2.14 15.35 -15.73
C ARG A 2 2.20 13.86 -16.02
N ILE A 3 1.26 13.37 -16.83
CA ILE A 3 1.05 11.94 -17.08
C ILE A 3 2.31 11.25 -17.60
N GLY A 4 3.10 11.93 -18.45
CA GLY A 4 4.35 11.39 -18.99
C GLY A 4 5.47 11.13 -17.96
N LEU A 5 5.30 11.57 -16.71
CA LEU A 5 6.26 11.29 -15.64
C LEU A 5 5.87 10.08 -14.78
N LEU A 6 4.68 9.50 -14.98
CA LEU A 6 4.22 8.36 -14.19
C LEU A 6 4.89 7.10 -14.73
N ASN A 7 6.05 6.78 -14.17
CA ASN A 7 6.93 5.73 -14.67
C ASN A 7 6.63 4.35 -14.07
N GLU A 8 6.01 4.28 -12.88
CA GLU A 8 5.84 3.01 -12.17
C GLU A 8 4.41 2.80 -11.67
N ARG A 9 3.95 1.54 -11.68
CA ARG A 9 2.67 1.15 -11.07
C ARG A 9 2.92 0.70 -9.63
N ILE A 10 2.30 1.39 -8.69
CA ILE A 10 2.47 1.14 -7.25
C ILE A 10 1.18 0.63 -6.62
N MET A 11 1.32 -0.12 -5.53
CA MET A 11 0.23 -0.56 -4.68
C MET A 11 0.36 0.05 -3.30
N LEU A 12 -0.68 0.74 -2.85
CA LEU A 12 -0.80 1.23 -1.49
C LEU A 12 -1.44 0.15 -0.63
N LEU A 13 -0.76 -0.21 0.45
CA LEU A 13 -1.27 -1.14 1.45
C LEU A 13 -1.72 -0.36 2.69
N LYS A 14 -2.85 -0.77 3.27
CA LYS A 14 -3.35 -0.24 4.53
C LYS A 14 -3.22 -1.28 5.63
N THR A 15 -2.71 -0.85 6.79
CA THR A 15 -2.64 -1.68 7.98
C THR A 15 -3.96 -1.73 8.73
N SER A 16 -4.29 -2.90 9.26
CA SER A 16 -5.31 -3.09 10.28
C SER A 16 -4.79 -4.02 11.36
N VAL A 17 -5.28 -3.85 12.59
CA VAL A 17 -5.03 -4.79 13.69
C VAL A 17 -6.14 -5.84 13.65
N GLU A 18 -5.76 -7.11 13.54
CA GLU A 18 -6.66 -8.26 13.70
C GLU A 18 -6.32 -8.97 15.01
N VAL A 19 -7.35 -9.36 15.75
CA VAL A 19 -7.21 -10.16 16.97
C VAL A 19 -7.47 -11.61 16.61
N ASP A 20 -6.55 -12.50 16.96
CA ASP A 20 -6.74 -13.94 16.74
C ASP A 20 -7.63 -14.58 17.82
N ASP A 21 -7.98 -15.86 17.63
CA ASP A 21 -8.90 -16.59 18.50
C ASP A 21 -8.43 -16.71 19.97
N ILE A 22 -7.14 -16.47 20.23
CA ILE A 22 -6.54 -16.51 21.58
C ILE A 22 -6.17 -15.11 22.10
N GLY A 23 -6.55 -14.04 21.39
CA GLY A 23 -6.42 -12.65 21.85
C GLY A 23 -5.13 -11.93 21.45
N ASN A 24 -4.27 -12.50 20.58
CA ASN A 24 -3.09 -11.79 20.11
C ASN A 24 -3.45 -10.77 19.04
N HIS A 25 -2.80 -9.60 19.10
CA HIS A 25 -2.94 -8.54 18.11
C HIS A 25 -1.91 -8.74 16.98
N LYS A 26 -2.38 -8.89 15.76
CA LYS A 26 -1.56 -9.05 14.56
C LYS A 26 -1.79 -7.90 13.59
N ILE A 27 -0.72 -7.45 12.95
CA ILE A 27 -0.81 -6.44 11.88
C ILE A 27 -1.05 -7.16 10.56
N LYS A 28 -2.16 -6.83 9.92
CA LYS A 28 -2.48 -7.27 8.57
C LYS A 28 -2.34 -6.12 7.61
N TRP A 29 -1.69 -6.39 6.49
CA TRP A 29 -1.61 -5.47 5.36
C TRP A 29 -2.63 -5.91 4.32
N SER A 30 -3.47 -4.98 3.87
CA SER A 30 -4.47 -5.21 2.85
C SER A 30 -4.30 -4.23 1.69
N LYS A 31 -4.57 -4.68 0.47
CA LYS A 31 -4.56 -3.81 -0.71
C LYS A 31 -5.61 -2.73 -0.55
N TYR A 32 -5.19 -1.47 -0.61
CA TYR A 32 -6.08 -0.32 -0.47
C TYR A 32 -6.32 0.37 -1.82
N TYR A 33 -5.26 0.61 -2.57
CA TYR A 33 -5.34 1.32 -3.84
C TYR A 33 -4.17 0.97 -4.74
N GLU A 34 -4.33 1.19 -6.04
CA GLU A 34 -3.31 0.92 -7.04
C GLU A 34 -3.38 1.97 -8.15
N CYS A 35 -2.24 2.55 -8.51
CA CYS A 35 -2.15 3.55 -9.56
C CYS A 35 -0.75 3.65 -10.14
N TYR A 36 -0.62 4.38 -11.25
CA TYR A 36 0.68 4.83 -11.72
C TYR A 36 1.14 6.07 -10.94
N ALA A 37 2.42 6.12 -10.60
CA ALA A 37 3.08 7.20 -9.87
C ALA A 37 4.45 7.49 -10.49
N THR A 38 4.99 8.67 -10.18
CA THR A 38 6.40 8.99 -10.44
C THR A 38 7.23 8.50 -9.27
N VAL A 39 8.14 7.55 -9.52
CA VAL A 39 9.08 7.01 -8.52
C VAL A 39 10.50 7.34 -8.98
N SER A 40 11.24 8.05 -8.13
CA SER A 40 12.66 8.39 -8.32
C SER A 40 13.41 8.12 -7.01
N ALA A 41 14.71 7.85 -7.10
CA ALA A 41 15.58 7.56 -5.96
C ALA A 41 16.36 8.78 -5.44
N GLU A 42 16.09 9.96 -6.02
CA GLU A 42 16.71 11.26 -5.64
C GLU A 42 16.03 11.91 -4.44
#